data_AF-A0A2D9IZE0-F1
#
_entry.id   AF-A0A2D9IZE0-F1
#
_cell.length_a   1.000
_cell.length_b   1.000
_cell.length_c   1.000
_cell.angle_alpha   90.00
_cell.angle_beta   90.00
_cell.angle_gamma   90.00
#
_symmetry.space_group_name_H-M   'P 1'
#
loop_
_entity.id
_entity.type
_entity.pdbx_description
1 polymer ?
#
loop_
_entity_poly.entity_id
_entity_poly.type
_entity_poly.pdbx_seq_one_letter_code
_entity_poly.pdbx_strand_id
1 'polypeptide(L)'
;EKAMVMAKESLMDPVDIHEIRERGPSTRAEELRLEIMEAVNKLGIGAQGLGGLTTVLDVKIMDYPTHAASLPVAMIPNCAATRHAHFELTGNGPVFQEAPSLDAWPEVTWEPGDSVRRVDLDTVTQEEILTWQPGDTLLLSGTMYTGRDAAHKRMTQMIADGEELPVDLKGKFIYYVGPVDPVRDEVVGPAGPTTSTRMDKFTDNILEHTGLLGMIGKAERGPVAIDAIRKHQAVYLMAVGGAAYLVSKAITDAKVVAFDDLGMEAIYAFTVKDMPVSVAVDAQGTSVHITGPKLWQVTIEEQAIEVF
;
A
#
# COMPACT_ATOMS: atom_id res chain seq x y z
N GLU A 1 -16.18 -16.23 18.07
CA GLU A 1 -14.86 -16.75 17.63
C GLU A 1 -15.01 -17.59 16.37
N LYS A 2 -15.85 -18.63 16.33
CA LYS A 2 -16.17 -19.41 15.10
C LYS A 2 -16.33 -18.60 13.80
N ALA A 3 -17.11 -17.51 13.78
CA ALA A 3 -17.25 -16.66 12.58
C ALA A 3 -15.91 -16.09 12.06
N MET A 4 -15.00 -15.68 12.97
CA MET A 4 -13.68 -15.17 12.59
C MET A 4 -12.77 -16.29 12.04
N VAL A 5 -12.87 -17.50 12.62
CA VAL A 5 -12.13 -18.67 12.14
C VAL A 5 -12.57 -19.01 10.71
N MET A 6 -13.88 -19.10 10.49
CA MET A 6 -14.45 -19.39 9.16
C MET A 6 -14.09 -18.31 8.13
N ALA A 7 -14.15 -17.03 8.52
CA ALA A 7 -13.72 -15.93 7.65
C ALA A 7 -12.24 -15.99 7.29
N LYS A 8 -11.38 -16.59 8.13
CA LYS A 8 -9.96 -16.77 7.82
C LYS A 8 -9.71 -18.03 6.98
N GLU A 9 -10.42 -19.12 7.26
CA GLU A 9 -10.37 -20.37 6.51
C GLU A 9 -10.80 -20.15 5.04
N SER A 10 -11.87 -19.39 4.82
CA SER A 10 -12.39 -19.14 3.46
C SER A 10 -11.39 -18.43 2.53
N LEU A 11 -10.42 -17.69 3.08
CA LEU A 11 -9.38 -17.01 2.29
C LEU A 11 -8.30 -17.96 1.74
N MET A 12 -8.32 -19.23 2.13
CA MET A 12 -7.39 -20.25 1.65
C MET A 12 -7.89 -20.98 0.40
N ASP A 13 -9.13 -20.71 -0.03
CA ASP A 13 -9.69 -21.29 -1.25
C ASP A 13 -9.15 -20.57 -2.50
N PRO A 14 -8.97 -21.28 -3.64
CA PRO A 14 -8.56 -20.67 -4.90
C PRO A 14 -9.52 -19.56 -5.34
N VAL A 15 -9.03 -18.57 -6.11
CA VAL A 15 -9.92 -17.61 -6.78
C VAL A 15 -10.73 -18.35 -7.84
N ASP A 16 -12.04 -18.48 -7.64
CA ASP A 16 -12.93 -19.35 -8.44
C ASP A 16 -14.25 -18.64 -8.84
N ILE A 17 -14.37 -17.34 -8.53
CA ILE A 17 -15.60 -16.58 -8.79
C ILE A 17 -15.98 -16.53 -10.28
N HIS A 18 -14.99 -16.62 -11.17
CA HIS A 18 -15.20 -16.70 -12.61
C HIS A 18 -15.93 -17.97 -13.03
N GLU A 19 -15.64 -19.11 -12.39
CA GLU A 19 -16.34 -20.38 -12.64
C GLU A 19 -17.80 -20.28 -12.19
N ILE A 20 -18.06 -19.63 -11.05
CA ILE A 20 -19.42 -19.38 -10.53
C ILE A 20 -20.21 -18.50 -11.50
N ARG A 21 -19.59 -17.47 -12.07
CA ARG A 21 -20.22 -16.62 -13.09
C ARG A 21 -20.61 -17.42 -14.34
N GLU A 22 -19.73 -18.29 -14.82
CA GLU A 22 -19.97 -19.08 -16.03
C GLU A 22 -21.09 -20.11 -15.83
N ARG A 23 -21.07 -20.86 -14.72
CA ARG A 23 -22.06 -21.91 -14.46
C ARG A 23 -23.36 -21.41 -13.82
N GLY A 24 -23.36 -20.18 -13.29
CA GLY A 24 -24.42 -19.62 -12.47
C GLY A 24 -24.33 -20.05 -10.98
N PRO A 25 -24.78 -19.21 -10.04
CA PRO A 25 -24.77 -19.55 -8.62
C PRO A 25 -25.80 -20.64 -8.31
N SER A 26 -25.42 -21.58 -7.46
CA SER A 26 -26.21 -22.73 -7.03
C SER A 26 -26.74 -22.60 -5.60
N THR A 27 -26.20 -21.64 -4.83
CA THR A 27 -26.55 -21.38 -3.43
C THR A 27 -26.69 -19.89 -3.18
N ARG A 28 -27.41 -19.51 -2.10
CA ARG A 28 -27.51 -18.11 -1.68
C ARG A 28 -26.14 -17.49 -1.36
N ALA A 29 -25.21 -18.29 -0.84
CA ALA A 29 -23.85 -17.84 -0.60
C ALA A 29 -23.15 -17.45 -1.90
N GLU A 30 -23.26 -18.27 -2.95
CA GLU A 30 -22.69 -17.97 -4.27
C GLU A 30 -23.33 -16.73 -4.91
N GLU A 31 -24.65 -16.58 -4.82
CA GLU A 31 -25.34 -15.35 -5.27
C GLU A 31 -24.76 -14.12 -4.57
N LEU A 32 -24.63 -14.17 -3.25
CA LEU A 32 -24.12 -13.05 -2.46
C LEU A 32 -22.64 -12.74 -2.76
N ARG A 33 -21.82 -13.75 -3.09
CA ARG A 33 -20.43 -13.53 -3.54
C ARG A 33 -20.40 -12.65 -4.81
N LEU A 34 -21.25 -12.97 -5.80
CA LEU A 34 -21.38 -12.20 -7.04
C LEU A 34 -21.92 -10.78 -6.77
N GLU A 35 -23.00 -10.67 -5.99
CA GLU A 35 -23.62 -9.37 -5.62
C GLU A 35 -22.59 -8.43 -4.95
N ILE A 36 -21.81 -8.95 -4.00
CA ILE A 36 -20.80 -8.14 -3.29
C ILE A 36 -19.64 -7.78 -4.21
N MET A 37 -19.14 -8.72 -5.02
CA MET A 37 -18.04 -8.43 -5.95
C MET A 37 -18.44 -7.31 -6.92
N GLU A 38 -19.62 -7.41 -7.53
CA GLU A 38 -20.15 -6.39 -8.43
C GLU A 38 -20.33 -5.06 -7.71
N ALA A 39 -20.93 -5.06 -6.51
CA ALA A 39 -21.14 -3.84 -5.74
C ALA A 39 -19.82 -3.15 -5.36
N VAL A 40 -18.81 -3.90 -4.92
CA VAL A 40 -17.50 -3.37 -4.52
C VAL A 40 -16.72 -2.84 -5.72
N ASN A 41 -16.76 -3.53 -6.86
CA ASN A 41 -16.05 -3.08 -8.06
C ASN A 41 -16.74 -1.87 -8.72
N LYS A 42 -18.07 -1.74 -8.60
CA LYS A 42 -18.82 -0.52 -8.99
C LYS A 42 -18.48 0.73 -8.17
N LEU A 43 -17.85 0.60 -7.00
CA LEU A 43 -17.38 1.78 -6.23
C LEU A 43 -16.25 2.53 -6.94
N GLY A 44 -15.65 1.94 -7.99
CA GLY A 44 -14.56 2.56 -8.75
C GLY A 44 -13.26 2.70 -7.98
N ILE A 45 -13.14 2.12 -6.77
CA ILE A 45 -11.97 2.26 -5.89
C ILE A 45 -10.68 1.78 -6.58
N GLY A 46 -10.76 0.64 -7.26
CA GLY A 46 -9.66 0.07 -8.02
C GLY A 46 -8.48 -0.42 -7.17
N ALA A 47 -7.44 -0.89 -7.84
CA ALA A 47 -6.24 -1.39 -7.19
C ALA A 47 -5.55 -0.27 -6.40
N GLN A 48 -5.20 -0.55 -5.14
CA GLN A 48 -4.59 0.39 -4.19
C GLN A 48 -5.44 1.63 -3.85
N GLY A 49 -6.69 1.74 -4.33
CA GLY A 49 -7.54 2.89 -4.09
C GLY A 49 -7.29 4.09 -5.01
N LEU A 50 -6.59 3.88 -6.13
CA LEU A 50 -6.24 4.94 -7.09
C LEU A 50 -7.35 5.25 -8.11
N GLY A 51 -8.46 4.52 -8.07
CA GLY A 51 -9.43 4.49 -9.16
C GLY A 51 -9.21 3.28 -10.07
N GLY A 52 -10.28 2.61 -10.47
CA GLY A 52 -10.21 1.51 -11.44
C GLY A 52 -11.41 0.58 -11.41
N LEU A 53 -11.39 -0.41 -12.31
CA LEU A 53 -12.48 -1.39 -12.46
C LEU A 53 -12.45 -2.51 -11.43
N THR A 54 -11.28 -2.82 -10.88
CA THR A 54 -11.09 -4.02 -10.04
C THR A 54 -10.50 -3.63 -8.70
N THR A 55 -11.34 -3.68 -7.68
CA THR A 55 -10.98 -3.50 -6.27
C THR A 55 -10.76 -4.85 -5.60
N VAL A 56 -11.60 -5.84 -5.92
CA VAL A 56 -11.51 -7.21 -5.41
C VAL A 56 -11.45 -8.22 -6.56
N LEU A 57 -10.70 -9.30 -6.35
CA LEU A 57 -10.57 -10.41 -7.31
C LEU A 57 -11.55 -11.56 -7.02
N ASP A 58 -12.01 -11.68 -5.78
CA ASP A 58 -12.97 -12.67 -5.32
C ASP A 58 -13.57 -12.20 -3.98
N VAL A 59 -14.76 -12.70 -3.65
CA VAL A 59 -15.41 -12.59 -2.34
C VAL A 59 -15.72 -13.99 -1.87
N LYS A 60 -15.27 -14.38 -0.67
CA LYS A 60 -15.53 -15.71 -0.10
C LYS A 60 -16.56 -15.60 1.02
N ILE A 61 -17.58 -16.47 1.01
CA ILE A 61 -18.63 -16.49 2.01
C ILE A 61 -18.78 -17.92 2.54
N MET A 62 -18.62 -18.05 3.85
CA MET A 62 -19.02 -19.25 4.59
C MET A 62 -20.14 -18.86 5.55
N ASP A 63 -21.16 -19.70 5.66
CA ASP A 63 -22.24 -19.54 6.61
C ASP A 63 -22.28 -20.70 7.63
N TYR A 64 -22.93 -20.46 8.76
CA TYR A 64 -23.08 -21.46 9.82
C TYR A 64 -24.38 -21.20 10.60
N PRO A 65 -25.07 -22.25 11.08
CA PRO A 65 -26.25 -22.07 11.94
C PRO A 65 -25.90 -21.33 13.23
N THR A 66 -26.74 -20.38 13.62
CA THR A 66 -26.56 -19.60 14.86
C THR A 66 -27.79 -19.72 15.76
N HIS A 67 -27.61 -19.43 17.06
CA HIS A 67 -28.74 -19.28 17.97
C HIS A 67 -29.64 -18.14 17.46
N ALA A 68 -30.97 -18.28 17.54
CA ALA A 68 -31.93 -17.33 16.96
C ALA A 68 -31.76 -15.87 17.44
N ALA A 69 -31.21 -15.68 18.65
CA ALA A 69 -30.90 -14.35 19.21
C ALA A 69 -29.51 -13.80 18.81
N SER A 70 -28.81 -14.40 17.85
CA SER A 70 -27.44 -14.03 17.48
C SER A 70 -27.16 -14.20 15.99
N LEU A 71 -26.52 -13.22 15.39
CA LEU A 71 -26.05 -13.25 14.00
C LEU A 71 -24.63 -12.66 13.90
N PRO A 72 -23.60 -13.37 14.38
CA PRO A 72 -22.22 -12.94 14.23
C PRO A 72 -21.82 -12.91 12.75
N VAL A 73 -21.29 -11.77 12.30
CA VAL A 73 -20.72 -11.58 10.96
C VAL A 73 -19.26 -11.17 11.12
N ALA A 74 -18.38 -11.78 10.32
CA ALA A 74 -16.95 -11.48 10.30
C ALA A 74 -16.51 -11.26 8.86
N MET A 75 -15.64 -10.26 8.65
CA MET A 75 -15.03 -9.96 7.36
C MET A 75 -13.53 -9.79 7.57
N ILE A 76 -12.74 -10.49 6.75
CA ILE A 76 -11.29 -10.44 6.78
C ILE A 76 -10.82 -10.25 5.33
N PRO A 77 -10.07 -9.19 5.01
CA PRO A 77 -9.49 -9.05 3.68
C PRO A 77 -8.27 -9.97 3.52
N ASN A 78 -8.08 -10.52 2.33
CA ASN A 78 -6.81 -11.10 1.90
C ASN A 78 -6.06 -10.10 1.02
N CYS A 79 -4.74 -10.04 1.17
CA CYS A 79 -3.93 -9.05 0.46
C CYS A 79 -3.09 -9.70 -0.65
N ALA A 80 -2.37 -8.88 -1.43
CA ALA A 80 -1.46 -9.35 -2.47
C ALA A 80 -0.40 -10.36 -1.95
N ALA A 81 -0.09 -10.36 -0.66
CA ALA A 81 0.73 -11.37 0.00
C ALA A 81 -0.12 -12.56 0.50
N THR A 82 -0.96 -13.12 -0.38
CA THR A 82 -1.71 -14.36 -0.11
C THR A 82 -0.74 -15.55 -0.06
N ARG A 83 -0.51 -16.09 1.15
CA ARG A 83 0.55 -17.08 1.40
C ARG A 83 -0.01 -18.20 2.25
N HIS A 84 -0.31 -19.31 1.62
CA HIS A 84 -0.71 -20.57 2.26
C HIS A 84 -0.23 -21.73 1.38
N ALA A 85 -0.16 -22.91 1.99
CA ALA A 85 0.38 -24.12 1.38
C ALA A 85 -0.51 -25.29 1.79
N HIS A 86 -0.95 -26.07 0.82
CA HIS A 86 -1.77 -27.26 1.04
C HIS A 86 -0.96 -28.47 0.57
N PHE A 87 -0.97 -29.55 1.35
CA PHE A 87 -0.32 -30.79 0.99
C PHE A 87 -1.10 -31.96 1.59
N GLU A 88 -1.00 -33.12 0.94
CA GLU A 88 -1.60 -34.36 1.41
C GLU A 88 -0.52 -35.35 1.84
N LEU A 89 -0.72 -35.99 2.99
CA LEU A 89 0.17 -37.04 3.48
C LEU A 89 -0.27 -38.39 2.92
N THR A 90 0.40 -38.81 1.84
CA THR A 90 0.08 -40.08 1.14
C THR A 90 1.00 -41.25 1.55
N GLY A 91 2.05 -40.98 2.34
CA GLY A 91 3.08 -41.97 2.69
C GLY A 91 4.17 -42.17 1.64
N ASN A 92 4.12 -41.46 0.51
CA ASN A 92 5.05 -41.61 -0.62
C ASN A 92 6.34 -40.78 -0.51
N GLY A 93 6.61 -40.17 0.64
CA GLY A 93 7.80 -39.33 0.88
C GLY A 93 7.49 -37.83 1.02
N PRO A 94 8.53 -36.98 0.98
CA PRO A 94 8.38 -35.53 1.12
C PRO A 94 7.66 -34.90 -0.08
N VAL A 95 6.86 -33.87 0.19
CA VAL A 95 6.27 -32.99 -0.84
C VAL A 95 7.22 -31.82 -1.09
N PHE A 96 7.51 -31.55 -2.36
CA PHE A 96 8.25 -30.37 -2.78
C PHE A 96 7.28 -29.40 -3.47
N GLN A 97 7.37 -28.12 -3.12
CA GLN A 97 6.62 -27.07 -3.80
C GLN A 97 7.50 -26.51 -4.92
N GLU A 98 7.08 -26.74 -6.16
CA GLU A 98 7.74 -26.14 -7.32
C GLU A 98 7.35 -24.66 -7.41
N ALA A 99 8.36 -23.81 -7.60
CA ALA A 99 8.10 -22.40 -7.84
C ALA A 99 7.35 -22.24 -9.19
N PRO A 100 6.34 -21.36 -9.28
CA PRO A 100 5.63 -21.14 -10.53
C PRO A 100 6.60 -20.61 -11.61
N SER A 101 6.41 -21.06 -12.86
CA SER A 101 7.20 -20.56 -13.99
C SER A 101 6.95 -19.07 -14.20
N LEU A 102 8.02 -18.31 -14.44
CA LEU A 102 7.91 -16.90 -14.81
C LEU A 102 7.25 -16.72 -16.18
N ASP A 103 7.33 -17.73 -17.06
CA ASP A 103 6.70 -17.72 -18.39
C ASP A 103 5.17 -17.79 -18.33
N ALA A 104 4.59 -18.13 -17.16
CA ALA A 104 3.15 -18.10 -16.94
C ALA A 104 2.60 -16.67 -16.77
N TRP A 105 3.48 -15.69 -16.55
CA TRP A 105 3.10 -14.29 -16.45
C TRP A 105 3.04 -13.66 -17.84
N PRO A 106 2.06 -12.79 -18.11
CA PRO A 106 1.99 -12.10 -19.39
C PRO A 106 3.25 -11.23 -19.59
N GLU A 107 3.71 -11.10 -20.83
CA GLU A 107 4.75 -10.12 -21.16
C GLU A 107 4.16 -8.72 -20.95
N VAL A 108 4.58 -8.05 -19.87
CA VAL A 108 4.17 -6.67 -19.59
C VAL A 108 5.13 -5.74 -20.31
N THR A 109 4.71 -5.20 -21.44
CA THR A 109 5.41 -4.09 -22.09
C THR A 109 5.15 -2.80 -21.30
N TRP A 110 6.17 -2.28 -20.63
CA TRP A 110 6.09 -0.98 -19.96
C TRP A 110 6.53 0.12 -20.92
N GLU A 111 5.58 0.94 -21.36
CA GLU A 111 5.87 2.23 -21.98
C GLU A 111 5.62 3.32 -20.93
N PRO A 112 6.61 4.15 -20.57
CA PRO A 112 6.35 5.30 -19.70
C PRO A 112 5.34 6.20 -20.40
N GLY A 113 4.17 6.37 -19.79
CA GLY A 113 3.21 7.37 -20.26
C GLY A 113 3.80 8.77 -20.19
N ASP A 114 3.19 9.72 -20.93
CA ASP A 114 3.67 11.11 -21.03
C ASP A 114 3.78 11.85 -19.68
N SER A 115 3.17 11.32 -18.61
CA SER A 115 3.15 11.90 -17.27
C SER A 115 4.24 11.39 -16.31
N VAL A 116 5.16 10.53 -16.76
CA VAL A 116 6.25 10.04 -15.90
C VAL A 116 7.31 11.12 -15.72
N ARG A 117 7.57 11.52 -14.47
CA ARG A 117 8.60 12.51 -14.11
C ARG A 117 9.74 11.86 -13.35
N ARG A 118 10.98 12.22 -13.67
CA ARG A 118 12.16 11.84 -12.88
C ARG A 118 12.48 12.95 -11.90
N VAL A 119 12.62 12.60 -10.61
CA VAL A 119 12.82 13.56 -9.52
C VAL A 119 14.08 13.19 -8.75
N ASP A 120 14.98 14.15 -8.58
CA ASP A 120 16.16 14.02 -7.72
C ASP A 120 15.84 14.60 -6.33
N LEU A 121 15.73 13.71 -5.33
CA LEU A 121 15.40 14.02 -3.95
C LEU A 121 16.46 14.88 -3.24
N ASP A 122 17.68 14.94 -3.77
CA ASP A 122 18.74 15.76 -3.19
C ASP A 122 18.72 17.20 -3.70
N THR A 123 17.98 17.49 -4.77
CA THR A 123 17.87 18.85 -5.35
C THR A 123 16.44 19.38 -5.50
N VAL A 124 15.42 18.53 -5.33
CA VAL A 124 14.00 18.91 -5.46
C VAL A 124 13.65 20.08 -4.54
N THR A 125 12.85 21.00 -5.06
CA THR A 125 12.48 22.23 -4.36
C THR A 125 11.00 22.27 -3.98
N GLN A 126 10.66 23.13 -3.01
CA GLN A 126 9.27 23.43 -2.67
C GLN A 126 8.46 23.89 -3.90
N GLU A 127 9.07 24.67 -4.79
CA GLU A 127 8.41 25.17 -6.00
C GLU A 127 8.08 24.03 -6.97
N GLU A 128 8.97 23.05 -7.09
CA GLU A 128 8.74 21.88 -7.94
C GLU A 128 7.60 21.01 -7.42
N ILE A 129 7.57 20.69 -6.13
CA ILE A 129 6.53 19.84 -5.54
C ILE A 129 5.12 20.46 -5.66
N LEU A 130 5.03 21.80 -5.70
CA LEU A 130 3.77 22.52 -5.89
C LEU A 130 3.16 22.31 -7.28
N THR A 131 3.95 21.82 -8.25
CA THR A 131 3.50 21.54 -9.62
C THR A 131 2.97 20.11 -9.81
N TRP A 132 3.18 19.24 -8.82
CA TRP A 132 2.80 17.84 -8.90
C TRP A 132 1.29 17.68 -8.70
N GLN A 133 0.66 16.85 -9.52
CA GLN A 133 -0.79 16.62 -9.46
C GLN A 133 -1.10 15.21 -8.97
N PRO A 134 -2.25 14.99 -8.28
CA PRO A 134 -2.65 13.66 -7.86
C PRO A 134 -2.75 12.70 -9.05
N GLY A 135 -2.11 11.54 -8.94
CA GLY A 135 -2.01 10.55 -10.02
C GLY A 135 -0.76 10.65 -10.89
N ASP A 136 0.03 11.74 -10.79
CA ASP A 136 1.33 11.81 -11.45
C ASP A 136 2.22 10.65 -11.00
N THR A 137 2.95 10.05 -11.95
CA THR A 137 3.93 9.00 -11.67
C THR A 137 5.32 9.59 -11.60
N LEU A 138 6.01 9.36 -10.49
CA LEU A 138 7.36 9.86 -10.25
C LEU A 138 8.35 8.69 -10.15
N LEU A 139 9.54 8.90 -10.68
CA LEU A 139 10.72 8.05 -10.53
C LEU A 139 11.72 8.79 -9.64
N LEU A 140 11.76 8.42 -8.36
CA LEU A 140 12.60 9.09 -7.36
C LEU A 140 14.02 8.53 -7.39
N SER A 141 15.01 9.43 -7.41
CA SER A 141 16.43 9.12 -7.22
C SER A 141 17.02 10.03 -6.15
N GLY A 142 18.06 9.59 -5.44
CA GLY A 142 18.71 10.37 -4.38
C GLY A 142 18.39 9.87 -2.98
N THR A 143 18.60 10.73 -1.97
CA THR A 143 18.53 10.32 -0.56
C THR A 143 17.16 10.55 0.07
N MET A 144 16.64 9.54 0.78
CA MET A 144 15.46 9.65 1.64
C MET A 144 15.70 8.97 2.99
N TYR A 145 14.97 9.39 4.01
CA TYR A 145 15.02 8.75 5.32
C TYR A 145 13.87 7.77 5.50
N THR A 146 14.03 6.77 6.36
CA THR A 146 12.92 5.91 6.76
C THR A 146 12.40 6.29 8.13
N GLY A 147 11.16 5.91 8.41
CA GLY A 147 10.63 5.99 9.77
C GLY A 147 9.17 5.65 9.80
N ARG A 148 8.75 4.82 10.75
CA ARG A 148 7.33 4.48 10.97
C ARG A 148 6.90 4.77 12.40
N ASP A 149 5.98 3.99 12.94
CA ASP A 149 5.25 4.25 14.19
C ASP A 149 6.16 4.65 15.37
N ALA A 150 7.17 3.85 15.71
CA ALA A 150 8.04 4.11 16.87
C ALA A 150 8.98 5.30 16.64
N ALA A 151 9.56 5.43 15.44
CA ALA A 151 10.41 6.56 15.08
C ALA A 151 9.62 7.88 15.15
N HIS A 152 8.41 7.94 14.60
CA HIS A 152 7.56 9.14 14.67
C HIS A 152 7.18 9.48 16.11
N LYS A 153 6.79 8.48 16.90
CA LYS A 153 6.49 8.68 18.32
C LYS A 153 7.70 9.27 19.06
N ARG A 154 8.90 8.76 18.81
CA ARG A 154 10.13 9.24 19.44
C ARG A 154 10.50 10.65 18.97
N MET A 155 10.45 10.93 17.67
CA MET A 155 10.71 12.28 17.13
C MET A 155 9.74 13.31 17.71
N THR A 156 8.44 13.01 17.76
CA THR A 156 7.45 13.92 18.37
C THR A 156 7.72 14.14 19.87
N GLN A 157 8.14 13.12 20.61
CA GLN A 157 8.51 13.29 22.02
C GLN A 157 9.73 14.20 22.18
N MET A 158 10.79 13.97 21.39
CA MET A 158 11.99 14.81 21.39
C MET A 158 11.67 16.27 21.07
N ILE A 159 10.83 16.52 20.05
CA ILE A 159 10.35 17.87 19.71
C ILE A 159 9.60 18.50 20.90
N ALA A 160 8.73 17.75 21.58
CA ALA A 160 7.98 18.25 22.73
C ALA A 160 8.90 18.58 23.92
N ASP A 161 9.99 17.84 24.08
CA ASP A 161 11.00 18.05 25.13
C ASP A 161 12.03 19.13 24.75
N GLY A 162 11.95 19.70 23.54
CA GLY A 162 12.88 20.72 23.03
C GLY A 162 14.25 20.16 22.65
N GLU A 163 14.34 18.86 22.41
CA GLU A 163 15.56 18.16 21.99
C GLU A 163 15.78 18.26 20.48
N GLU A 164 17.05 18.27 20.05
CA GLU A 164 17.40 18.20 18.63
C GLU A 164 17.19 16.79 18.08
N LEU A 165 16.58 16.69 16.90
CA LEU A 165 16.45 15.40 16.21
C LEU A 165 17.82 14.90 15.71
N PRO A 166 18.06 13.58 15.73
CA PRO A 166 19.33 13.00 15.32
C PRO A 166 19.57 13.04 13.79
N VAL A 167 18.58 13.48 13.01
CA VAL A 167 18.65 13.64 11.56
C VAL A 167 17.98 14.95 11.15
N ASP A 168 18.56 15.64 10.17
CA ASP A 168 17.94 16.81 9.54
C ASP A 168 16.99 16.37 8.43
N LEU A 169 15.69 16.61 8.63
CA LEU A 169 14.63 16.27 7.69
C LEU A 169 14.23 17.45 6.79
N LYS A 170 14.83 18.64 6.98
CA LYS A 170 14.50 19.82 6.19
C LYS A 170 14.80 19.59 4.72
N GLY A 171 13.81 19.80 3.86
CA GLY A 171 14.01 19.59 2.43
C GLY A 171 14.01 18.11 2.02
N LYS A 172 13.72 17.17 2.93
CA LYS A 172 13.86 15.72 2.69
C LYS A 172 12.53 15.00 2.63
N PHE A 173 12.61 13.73 2.26
CA PHE A 173 11.48 12.81 2.19
C PHE A 173 11.63 11.72 3.24
N ILE A 174 10.52 11.30 3.83
CA ILE A 174 10.47 10.17 4.76
C ILE A 174 9.65 9.01 4.17
N TYR A 175 10.21 7.81 4.17
CA TYR A 175 9.59 6.60 3.70
C TYR A 175 9.10 5.75 4.88
N TYR A 176 7.81 5.48 4.91
CA TYR A 176 7.17 4.63 5.91
C TYR A 176 7.42 3.16 5.55
N VAL A 177 8.51 2.61 6.07
CA VAL A 177 8.94 1.23 5.79
C VAL A 177 9.51 0.61 7.06
N GLY A 178 9.32 -0.70 7.19
CA GLY A 178 10.12 -1.53 8.07
C GLY A 178 10.89 -2.51 7.20
N PRO A 179 12.15 -2.20 6.83
CA PRO A 179 12.90 -3.07 5.93
C PRO A 179 13.17 -4.42 6.61
N VAL A 180 13.18 -5.48 5.80
CA VAL A 180 13.65 -6.80 6.23
C VAL A 180 15.17 -6.82 6.19
N ASP A 181 15.78 -7.56 7.11
CA ASP A 181 17.23 -7.74 7.16
C ASP A 181 17.74 -8.28 5.80
N PRO A 182 18.83 -7.70 5.24
CA PRO A 182 19.41 -8.17 4.01
C PRO A 182 19.95 -9.60 4.16
N VAL A 183 19.80 -10.41 3.11
CA VAL A 183 20.47 -11.71 3.04
C VAL A 183 21.55 -11.69 1.97
N ARG A 184 22.69 -12.33 2.26
CA ARG A 184 23.83 -12.43 1.35
C ARG A 184 24.34 -11.03 0.95
N ASP A 185 24.31 -10.71 -0.35
CA ASP A 185 24.87 -9.48 -0.92
C ASP A 185 23.78 -8.42 -1.17
N GLU A 186 22.59 -8.57 -0.59
CA GLU A 186 21.54 -7.57 -0.66
C GLU A 186 21.92 -6.30 0.10
N VAL A 187 21.67 -5.14 -0.49
CA VAL A 187 21.77 -3.84 0.19
C VAL A 187 20.77 -3.76 1.34
N VAL A 188 19.55 -4.24 1.09
CA VAL A 188 18.44 -4.34 2.02
C VAL A 188 17.51 -5.46 1.56
N GLY A 189 16.87 -6.17 2.50
CA GLY A 189 15.82 -7.13 2.16
C GLY A 189 14.57 -6.46 1.60
N PRO A 190 13.46 -7.19 1.44
CA PRO A 190 12.19 -6.59 1.01
C PRO A 190 11.81 -5.36 1.85
N ALA A 191 11.54 -4.24 1.16
CA ALA A 191 11.36 -2.93 1.79
C ALA A 191 10.11 -2.24 1.24
N GLY A 192 8.95 -2.86 1.47
CA GLY A 192 7.67 -2.36 0.99
C GLY A 192 7.05 -1.29 1.90
N PRO A 193 6.15 -0.46 1.37
CA PRO A 193 5.54 0.61 2.13
C PRO A 193 4.61 0.07 3.23
N THR A 194 4.49 0.88 4.27
CA THR A 194 3.60 0.66 5.40
C THR A 194 2.39 1.59 5.34
N THR A 195 1.27 1.18 5.95
CA THR A 195 0.01 1.95 5.96
C THR A 195 0.20 3.32 6.60
N SER A 196 -0.03 4.37 5.82
CA SER A 196 0.28 5.76 6.17
C SER A 196 -0.65 6.37 7.21
N THR A 197 -1.91 5.94 7.27
CA THR A 197 -2.89 6.47 8.24
C THR A 197 -2.45 6.36 9.70
N ARG A 198 -1.56 5.41 10.02
CA ARG A 198 -1.02 5.26 11.39
C ARG A 198 -0.13 6.41 11.82
N MET A 199 0.44 7.15 10.86
CA MET A 199 1.28 8.32 11.09
C MET A 199 0.52 9.64 11.06
N ASP A 200 -0.78 9.65 10.73
CA ASP A 200 -1.58 10.88 10.56
C ASP A 200 -1.55 11.77 11.79
N LYS A 201 -1.65 11.17 12.99
CA LYS A 201 -1.61 11.90 14.27
C LYS A 201 -0.29 12.63 14.56
N PHE A 202 0.79 12.26 13.89
CA PHE A 202 2.11 12.90 14.04
C PHE A 202 2.38 13.93 12.95
N THR A 203 1.60 13.91 11.86
CA THR A 203 1.98 14.56 10.59
C THR A 203 2.12 16.07 10.71
N ASP A 204 1.14 16.77 11.29
CA ASP A 204 1.22 18.24 11.46
C ASP A 204 2.42 18.65 12.33
N ASN A 205 2.64 17.94 13.44
CA ASN A 205 3.75 18.24 14.36
C ASN A 205 5.12 18.03 13.69
N ILE A 206 5.31 16.91 12.98
CA ILE A 206 6.56 16.63 12.27
C ILE A 206 6.78 17.64 11.15
N LEU A 207 5.78 17.93 10.32
CA LEU A 207 5.93 18.90 9.22
C LEU A 207 6.30 20.30 9.74
N GLU A 208 5.59 20.80 10.75
CA GLU A 208 5.82 22.11 11.36
C GLU A 208 7.25 22.31 11.87
N HIS A 209 7.83 21.30 12.53
CA HIS A 209 9.12 21.47 13.22
C HIS A 209 10.32 21.03 12.40
N THR A 210 10.11 20.29 11.30
CA THR A 210 11.22 19.66 10.56
C THR A 210 11.40 20.21 9.16
N GLY A 211 10.38 20.83 8.55
CA GLY A 211 10.46 21.30 7.17
C GLY A 211 10.60 20.16 6.14
N LEU A 212 10.12 18.96 6.50
CA LEU A 212 10.02 17.81 5.62
C LEU A 212 9.15 18.12 4.39
N LEU A 213 9.64 17.83 3.18
CA LEU A 213 8.94 18.13 1.92
C LEU A 213 7.86 17.09 1.61
N GLY A 214 8.11 15.83 1.94
CA GLY A 214 7.17 14.79 1.58
C GLY A 214 7.31 13.49 2.33
N MET A 215 6.25 12.69 2.22
CA MET A 215 6.12 11.40 2.87
C MET A 215 5.80 10.34 1.82
N ILE A 216 6.35 9.14 1.98
CA ILE A 216 6.12 8.02 1.07
C ILE A 216 5.56 6.85 1.89
N GLY A 217 4.48 6.22 1.44
CA GLY A 217 3.88 5.08 2.12
C GLY A 217 2.87 4.33 1.27
N LYS A 218 1.86 3.73 1.91
CA LYS A 218 0.70 3.12 1.22
C LYS A 218 -0.62 3.46 1.87
N ALA A 219 -1.71 3.24 1.13
CA ALA A 219 -3.08 3.59 1.49
C ALA A 219 -3.34 5.10 1.54
N GLU A 220 -4.61 5.45 1.70
CA GLU A 220 -5.10 6.81 1.83
C GLU A 220 -4.54 7.53 3.07
N ARG A 221 -4.67 8.85 3.09
CA ARG A 221 -4.44 9.68 4.28
C ARG A 221 -5.80 10.14 4.81
N GLY A 222 -5.96 10.19 6.13
CA GLY A 222 -7.15 10.76 6.76
C GLY A 222 -7.21 12.29 6.62
N PRO A 223 -8.37 12.91 6.92
CA PRO A 223 -8.57 14.36 6.78
C PRO A 223 -7.53 15.19 7.55
N VAL A 224 -7.18 14.77 8.77
CA VAL A 224 -6.18 15.46 9.61
C VAL A 224 -4.82 15.55 8.93
N ALA A 225 -4.39 14.48 8.26
CA ALA A 225 -3.12 14.48 7.54
C ALA A 225 -3.22 15.24 6.22
N ILE A 226 -4.33 15.15 5.49
CA ILE A 226 -4.54 15.94 4.27
C ILE A 226 -4.49 17.44 4.58
N ASP A 227 -5.11 17.87 5.68
CA ASP A 227 -5.10 19.27 6.11
C ASP A 227 -3.70 19.72 6.53
N ALA A 228 -2.94 18.87 7.23
CA ALA A 228 -1.54 19.14 7.56
C ALA A 228 -0.66 19.25 6.31
N ILE A 229 -0.80 18.33 5.36
CA ILE A 229 -0.10 18.34 4.06
C ILE A 229 -0.35 19.67 3.35
N ARG A 230 -1.61 20.10 3.26
CA ARG A 230 -2.00 21.39 2.66
C ARG A 230 -1.41 22.58 3.42
N LYS A 231 -1.51 22.60 4.75
CA LYS A 231 -1.02 23.68 5.61
C LYS A 231 0.47 23.93 5.40
N HIS A 232 1.25 22.87 5.30
CA HIS A 232 2.72 22.92 5.15
C HIS A 232 3.20 22.85 3.70
N GLN A 233 2.26 22.78 2.75
CA GLN A 233 2.55 22.61 1.33
C GLN A 233 3.47 21.41 1.04
N ALA A 234 3.39 20.35 1.86
CA ALA A 234 4.12 19.11 1.68
C ALA A 234 3.40 18.21 0.67
N VAL A 235 3.95 17.04 0.36
CA VAL A 235 3.28 16.04 -0.50
C VAL A 235 3.25 14.67 0.15
N TYR A 236 2.26 13.85 -0.23
CA TYR A 236 2.25 12.44 0.09
C TYR A 236 2.27 11.60 -1.19
N LEU A 237 3.27 10.75 -1.27
CA LEU A 237 3.52 9.84 -2.37
C LEU A 237 3.18 8.41 -1.93
N MET A 238 2.65 7.63 -2.86
CA MET A 238 2.32 6.24 -2.62
C MET A 238 3.25 5.34 -3.41
N ALA A 239 3.96 4.47 -2.69
CA ALA A 239 4.68 3.35 -3.29
C ALA A 239 3.74 2.15 -3.43
N VAL A 240 4.06 1.26 -4.38
CA VAL A 240 3.23 0.08 -4.67
C VAL A 240 3.18 -0.88 -3.48
N GLY A 241 1.99 -1.04 -2.89
CA GLY A 241 1.74 -2.00 -1.82
C GLY A 241 1.82 -3.45 -2.31
N GLY A 242 2.53 -4.31 -1.57
CA GLY A 242 2.65 -5.75 -1.90
C GLY A 242 3.86 -6.12 -2.77
N ALA A 243 4.49 -5.17 -3.45
CA ALA A 243 5.65 -5.39 -4.31
C ALA A 243 7.00 -5.14 -3.59
N ALA A 244 7.10 -5.49 -2.30
CA ALA A 244 8.21 -5.11 -1.42
C ALA A 244 9.61 -5.48 -1.94
N TYR A 245 9.74 -6.65 -2.57
CA TYR A 245 11.01 -7.11 -3.16
C TYR A 245 11.39 -6.32 -4.41
N LEU A 246 10.42 -5.96 -5.25
CA LEU A 246 10.68 -5.16 -6.44
C LEU A 246 11.04 -3.72 -6.06
N VAL A 247 10.32 -3.15 -5.10
CA VAL A 247 10.61 -1.80 -4.56
C VAL A 247 12.01 -1.75 -3.95
N SER A 248 12.46 -2.81 -3.25
CA SER A 248 13.80 -2.81 -2.67
C SER A 248 14.92 -2.84 -3.72
N LYS A 249 14.66 -3.24 -4.97
CA LYS A 249 15.65 -3.15 -6.06
C LYS A 249 15.96 -1.72 -6.49
N ALA A 250 15.10 -0.76 -6.16
CA ALA A 250 15.40 0.65 -6.34
C ALA A 250 16.35 1.20 -5.26
N ILE A 251 16.53 0.50 -4.14
CA ILE A 251 17.41 0.92 -3.03
C ILE A 251 18.84 0.44 -3.31
N THR A 252 19.75 1.40 -3.42
CA THR A 252 21.15 1.20 -3.81
C THR A 252 22.14 1.33 -2.65
N ASP A 253 21.76 2.00 -1.56
CA ASP A 253 22.50 2.06 -0.30
C ASP A 253 21.50 2.18 0.86
N ALA A 254 21.83 1.59 2.02
CA ALA A 254 20.99 1.61 3.22
C ALA A 254 21.87 1.68 4.47
N LYS A 255 21.70 2.71 5.31
CA LYS A 255 22.48 2.91 6.53
C LYS A 255 21.60 3.34 7.68
N VAL A 256 21.71 2.68 8.84
CA VAL A 256 21.07 3.17 10.06
C VAL A 256 21.76 4.47 10.48
N VAL A 257 20.97 5.53 10.64
CA VAL A 257 21.48 6.87 11.01
C VAL A 257 20.92 7.35 12.35
N ALA A 258 19.79 6.79 12.82
CA ALA A 258 19.28 7.07 14.15
C ALA A 258 18.37 5.95 14.67
N PHE A 259 18.25 5.90 16.01
CA PHE A 259 17.33 5.00 16.72
C PHE A 259 17.54 3.51 16.40
N ASP A 260 18.80 3.07 16.34
CA ASP A 260 19.19 1.68 16.07
C ASP A 260 18.51 0.66 17.01
N ASP A 261 18.23 1.08 18.26
CA ASP A 261 17.51 0.29 19.25
C ASP A 261 16.06 -0.07 18.85
N LEU A 262 15.50 0.59 17.84
CA LEU A 262 14.16 0.32 17.31
C LEU A 262 14.12 -0.80 16.24
N GLY A 263 15.26 -1.39 15.88
CA GLY A 263 15.36 -2.48 14.90
C GLY A 263 14.80 -2.07 13.52
N MET A 264 13.82 -2.81 13.01
CA MET A 264 13.16 -2.46 11.74
C MET A 264 12.42 -1.10 11.75
N GLU A 265 12.25 -0.45 12.91
CA GLU A 265 11.66 0.89 13.02
C GLU A 265 12.71 2.01 13.16
N ALA A 266 14.00 1.69 13.08
CA ALA A 266 15.07 2.68 13.07
C ALA A 266 14.96 3.64 11.86
N ILE A 267 15.64 4.77 11.95
CA ILE A 267 15.78 5.69 10.82
C ILE A 267 16.99 5.25 10.02
N TYR A 268 16.73 4.80 8.79
CA TYR A 268 17.73 4.53 7.79
C TYR A 268 17.82 5.72 6.84
N ALA A 269 19.03 6.02 6.36
CA ALA A 269 19.22 6.78 5.13
C ALA A 269 19.28 5.77 3.97
N PHE A 270 18.33 5.89 3.05
CA PHE A 270 18.30 5.12 1.80
C PHE A 270 18.74 6.02 0.65
N THR A 271 19.59 5.49 -0.22
CA THR A 271 19.82 6.05 -1.56
C THR A 271 19.03 5.23 -2.57
N VAL A 272 18.11 5.88 -3.28
CA VAL A 272 17.27 5.23 -4.29
C VAL A 272 17.64 5.64 -5.71
N LYS A 273 17.30 4.78 -6.67
CA LYS A 273 17.40 5.04 -8.10
C LYS A 273 16.14 4.57 -8.80
N ASP A 274 15.48 5.51 -9.49
CA ASP A 274 14.26 5.27 -10.26
C ASP A 274 13.15 4.53 -9.47
N MET A 275 13.01 4.84 -8.17
CA MET A 275 11.95 4.25 -7.35
C MET A 275 10.58 4.78 -7.80
N PRO A 276 9.66 3.90 -8.26
CA PRO A 276 8.37 4.33 -8.76
C PRO A 276 7.40 4.63 -7.62
N VAL A 277 6.80 5.81 -7.66
CA VAL A 277 5.73 6.24 -6.75
C VAL A 277 4.68 7.04 -7.51
N SER A 278 3.49 7.18 -6.93
CA SER A 278 2.44 8.04 -7.45
C SER A 278 2.11 9.15 -6.46
N VAL A 279 1.80 10.35 -6.94
CA VAL A 279 1.34 11.46 -6.09
C VAL A 279 -0.05 11.11 -5.57
N ALA A 280 -0.17 10.86 -4.27
CA ALA A 280 -1.42 10.45 -3.65
C ALA A 280 -2.16 11.61 -2.99
N VAL A 281 -1.44 12.56 -2.39
CA VAL A 281 -1.97 13.85 -1.96
C VAL A 281 -1.01 14.95 -2.41
N ASP A 282 -1.50 15.91 -3.18
CA ASP A 282 -0.72 17.06 -3.62
C ASP A 282 -0.54 18.11 -2.50
N ALA A 283 0.25 19.14 -2.78
CA ALA A 283 0.51 20.22 -1.83
C ALA A 283 -0.68 21.14 -1.56
N GLN A 284 -1.74 21.03 -2.36
CA GLN A 284 -3.01 21.73 -2.16
C GLN A 284 -4.00 20.86 -1.36
N GLY A 285 -3.62 19.64 -0.98
CA GLY A 285 -4.44 18.71 -0.21
C GLY A 285 -5.53 18.02 -1.04
N THR A 286 -5.37 17.92 -2.36
CA THR A 286 -6.21 17.07 -3.22
C THR A 286 -5.71 15.63 -3.14
N SER A 287 -6.61 14.68 -2.88
CA SER A 287 -6.26 13.26 -2.72
C SER A 287 -6.76 12.41 -3.88
N VAL A 288 -5.88 11.62 -4.50
CA VAL A 288 -6.24 10.66 -5.55
C VAL A 288 -7.20 9.58 -5.04
N HIS A 289 -7.12 9.24 -3.74
CA HIS A 289 -8.02 8.26 -3.11
C HIS A 289 -9.45 8.81 -2.94
N ILE A 290 -9.65 10.11 -3.16
CA ILE A 290 -10.96 10.75 -3.17
C ILE A 290 -11.41 11.03 -4.61
N THR A 291 -10.51 11.53 -5.46
CA THR A 291 -10.86 11.92 -6.83
C THR A 291 -10.92 10.74 -7.79
N GLY A 292 -9.98 9.79 -7.69
CA GLY A 292 -9.87 8.60 -8.52
C GLY A 292 -11.13 7.73 -8.47
N PRO A 293 -11.57 7.27 -7.27
CA PRO A 293 -12.78 6.45 -7.16
C PRO A 293 -14.03 7.14 -7.71
N LYS A 294 -14.21 8.45 -7.47
CA LYS A 294 -15.33 9.21 -8.01
C LYS A 294 -15.33 9.28 -9.53
N LEU A 295 -14.15 9.52 -10.14
CA LEU A 295 -14.00 9.54 -11.58
C LEU A 295 -14.37 8.18 -12.20
N TRP A 296 -13.89 7.10 -11.60
CA TRP A 296 -14.15 5.76 -12.10
C TRP A 296 -15.57 5.29 -11.87
N GLN A 297 -16.21 5.68 -10.76
CA GLN A 297 -17.62 5.41 -10.54
C GLN A 297 -18.48 6.01 -11.66
N VAL A 298 -18.26 7.29 -12.01
CA VAL A 298 -18.95 7.94 -13.13
C VAL A 298 -18.63 7.23 -14.45
N THR A 299 -17.36 6.87 -14.68
CA THR A 299 -16.93 6.16 -15.90
C THR A 299 -17.63 4.81 -16.06
N ILE A 300 -17.73 4.03 -14.98
CA ILE A 300 -18.41 2.71 -14.97
C ILE A 300 -19.90 2.89 -15.27
N GLU A 301 -20.55 3.88 -14.66
CA GLU A 301 -21.97 4.18 -14.87
C GLU A 301 -22.27 4.66 -16.30
N GLU A 302 -21.45 5.57 -16.84
CA GLU A 302 -21.67 6.18 -18.15
C GLU A 302 -21.32 5.25 -19.33
N GLN A 303 -20.26 4.45 -19.20
CA GLN A 303 -19.77 3.61 -20.29
C GLN A 303 -20.42 2.21 -20.30
N ALA A 304 -21.33 1.93 -19.36
CA ALA A 304 -21.91 0.60 -19.15
C ALA A 304 -20.85 -0.52 -19.13
N ILE A 305 -19.66 -0.22 -18.58
CA ILE A 305 -18.57 -1.18 -18.51
C ILE A 305 -18.98 -2.28 -17.54
N GLU A 306 -18.99 -3.52 -18.02
CA GLU A 306 -19.07 -4.68 -17.13
C GLU A 306 -17.82 -4.68 -16.26
N VAL A 307 -18.00 -4.44 -14.97
CA VAL A 307 -16.95 -4.64 -13.97
C VAL A 307 -16.76 -6.13 -13.72
N PHE A 308 -15.50 -6.55 -13.64
CA PHE A 308 -15.09 -7.94 -13.47
C PHE A 308 -15.37 -8.46 -12.07
#